data_AF-A0A831WP37-F1
#
_entry.id   AF-A0A831WP37-F1
#
_cell.length_a   1.000
_cell.length_b   1.000
_cell.length_c   1.000
_cell.angle_alpha   90.00
_cell.angle_beta   90.00
_cell.angle_gamma   90.00
#
_symmetry.space_group_name_H-M   'P 1'
#
loop_
_entity.id
_entity.type
_entity.pdbx_description
1 polymer ?
#
loop_
_entity_poly.entity_id
_entity_poly.type
_entity_poly.pdbx_seq_one_letter_code
_entity_poly.pdbx_strand_id
1 'polypeptide(L)'
;KQLYASAYRMSEKSSKDPYAMSAWLRQGERQSESLQAAAYDKKAFEQALLDIRTRLVVKDEGFLSELQGSCLQAGVKVVFTPCLRKAPLNGSTRWMNDTPLIQLSDRFKRNDIFWFTFFHEAAHILKHNKGDFFIEGLDYSCDGKKKEAEADAFAEECLISRKDEKLLLKHRLYEKEDIERFAKKIGTHPAVVAGRLANKGLIKHSLGRFYGFYKNVELKG
;
A
#
# COMPACT_ATOMS: atom_id res chain seq x y z
N LYS A 1 19.67 -5.06 14.79
CA LYS A 1 20.45 -6.30 14.48
C LYS A 1 19.57 -7.43 13.92
N GLN A 2 18.41 -7.72 14.50
CA GLN A 2 17.51 -8.81 14.03
C GLN A 2 16.88 -8.54 12.64
N LEU A 3 16.53 -7.29 12.35
CA LEU A 3 15.95 -6.81 11.08
C LEU A 3 16.82 -7.15 9.84
N TYR A 4 18.10 -6.79 9.91
CA TYR A 4 19.07 -7.03 8.85
C TYR A 4 19.42 -8.52 8.70
N ALA A 5 19.39 -9.27 9.81
CA ALA A 5 19.59 -10.72 9.78
C ALA A 5 18.43 -11.47 9.11
N SER A 6 17.18 -11.02 9.32
CA SER A 6 16.00 -11.55 8.63
C SER A 6 16.02 -11.23 7.13
N ALA A 7 16.38 -10.00 6.75
CA ALA A 7 16.58 -9.65 5.34
C ALA A 7 17.69 -10.49 4.67
N TYR A 8 18.78 -10.76 5.40
CA TYR A 8 19.92 -11.53 4.92
C TYR A 8 19.63 -13.01 4.69
N ARG A 9 18.96 -13.70 5.62
CA ARG A 9 18.62 -15.14 5.47
C ARG A 9 17.68 -15.44 4.29
N MET A 10 17.07 -14.43 3.71
CA MET A 10 15.98 -14.58 2.74
C MET A 10 16.35 -14.19 1.32
N SER A 11 17.36 -13.34 1.13
CA SER A 11 17.99 -13.21 -0.17
C SER A 11 18.58 -14.53 -0.67
N GLU A 12 18.91 -15.46 0.23
CA GLU A 12 19.32 -16.81 -0.18
C GLU A 12 18.16 -17.61 -0.79
N LYS A 13 16.90 -17.24 -0.51
CA LYS A 13 15.68 -17.91 -0.99
C LYS A 13 14.91 -17.11 -2.06
N SER A 14 15.35 -15.91 -2.40
CA SER A 14 14.69 -14.96 -3.30
C SER A 14 15.70 -14.30 -4.22
N SER A 15 15.31 -13.82 -5.41
CA SER A 15 16.20 -13.03 -6.28
C SER A 15 16.50 -11.61 -5.74
N LYS A 16 16.15 -11.32 -4.48
CA LYS A 16 16.32 -10.02 -3.81
C LYS A 16 17.69 -9.95 -3.14
N ASP A 17 18.40 -8.84 -3.31
CA ASP A 17 19.71 -8.62 -2.69
C ASP A 17 19.53 -8.15 -1.22
N PRO A 18 20.12 -8.82 -0.24
CA PRO A 18 19.86 -8.52 1.17
C PRO A 18 20.45 -7.17 1.58
N TYR A 19 21.55 -6.76 0.96
CA TYR A 19 22.18 -5.46 1.20
C TYR A 19 21.32 -4.34 0.63
N ALA A 20 20.75 -4.55 -0.56
CA ALA A 20 19.82 -3.59 -1.16
C ALA A 20 18.54 -3.44 -0.33
N MET A 21 17.96 -4.55 0.15
CA MET A 21 16.79 -4.49 1.04
C MET A 21 17.11 -3.77 2.35
N SER A 22 18.25 -4.11 2.97
CA SER A 22 18.73 -3.47 4.20
C SER A 22 18.95 -1.97 4.03
N ALA A 23 19.56 -1.56 2.92
CA ALA A 23 19.78 -0.16 2.59
C ALA A 23 18.47 0.61 2.40
N TRP A 24 17.50 0.00 1.69
CA TRP A 24 16.19 0.61 1.49
C TRP A 24 15.44 0.80 2.82
N LEU A 25 15.44 -0.22 3.69
CA LEU A 25 14.82 -0.13 5.02
C LEU A 25 15.49 0.95 5.88
N ARG A 26 16.83 1.01 5.89
CA ARG A 26 17.57 2.02 6.65
C ARG A 26 17.28 3.42 6.14
N GLN A 27 17.12 3.61 4.83
CA GLN A 27 16.73 4.89 4.25
C GLN A 27 15.35 5.34 4.76
N GLY A 28 14.36 4.44 4.79
CA GLY A 28 13.05 4.75 5.35
C GLY A 28 13.08 5.08 6.85
N GLU A 29 13.93 4.41 7.62
CA GLU A 29 14.15 4.76 9.03
C GLU A 29 14.68 6.20 9.16
N ARG A 30 15.71 6.56 8.39
CA ARG A 30 16.28 7.92 8.38
C ARG A 30 15.28 8.97 7.94
N GLN A 31 14.46 8.69 6.92
CA GLN A 31 13.38 9.58 6.51
C GLN A 31 12.33 9.75 7.62
N SER A 32 12.09 8.71 8.43
CA SER A 32 11.13 8.78 9.53
C SER A 32 11.65 9.59 10.74
N GLU A 33 12.97 9.77 10.87
CA GLU A 33 13.61 10.53 11.95
C GLU A 33 13.26 12.03 11.86
N SER A 34 12.99 12.57 10.66
CA SER A 34 12.57 13.96 10.47
C SER A 34 11.06 14.19 10.69
N LEU A 35 10.27 13.14 10.88
CA LEU A 35 8.83 13.23 11.10
C LEU A 35 8.50 13.17 12.59
N GLN A 36 7.64 14.10 13.03
CA GLN A 36 7.03 14.07 14.36
C GLN A 36 5.59 13.56 14.24
N ALA A 37 5.28 12.50 14.99
CA ALA A 37 3.97 11.87 15.00
C ALA A 37 3.36 11.99 16.41
N ALA A 38 2.02 12.01 16.49
CA ALA A 38 1.32 11.88 17.76
C ALA A 38 1.56 10.49 18.39
N ALA A 39 1.07 10.28 19.61
CA ALA A 39 0.99 8.93 20.16
C ALA A 39 0.04 8.09 19.30
N TYR A 40 0.41 6.84 19.02
CA TYR A 40 -0.41 5.97 18.18
C TYR A 40 -1.80 5.73 18.81
N ASP A 41 -2.84 6.10 18.06
CA ASP A 41 -4.24 5.83 18.39
C ASP A 41 -4.86 5.02 17.26
N LYS A 42 -5.24 3.78 17.58
CA LYS A 42 -5.84 2.84 16.62
C LYS A 42 -7.13 3.38 16.01
N LYS A 43 -8.01 4.00 16.80
CA LYS A 43 -9.29 4.53 16.31
C LYS A 43 -9.08 5.75 15.44
N ALA A 44 -8.15 6.63 15.83
CA ALA A 44 -7.76 7.77 15.00
C ALA A 44 -7.18 7.29 13.65
N PHE A 45 -6.38 6.21 13.66
CA PHE A 45 -5.82 5.66 12.43
C PHE A 45 -6.91 5.02 11.55
N GLU A 46 -7.83 4.25 12.12
CA GLU A 46 -8.99 3.71 11.39
C GLU A 46 -9.82 4.83 10.74
N GLN A 47 -10.07 5.93 11.46
CA GLN A 47 -10.77 7.09 10.90
C GLN A 47 -9.95 7.78 9.80
N ALA A 48 -8.65 7.97 9.99
CA ALA A 48 -7.77 8.55 8.97
C ALA A 48 -7.80 7.72 7.67
N LEU A 49 -7.79 6.39 7.76
CA LEU A 49 -7.89 5.51 6.59
C LEU A 49 -9.23 5.67 5.84
N LEU A 50 -10.34 5.83 6.57
CA LEU A 50 -11.64 6.13 5.96
C LEU A 50 -11.61 7.47 5.23
N ASP A 51 -11.06 8.51 5.86
CA ASP A 51 -10.98 9.85 5.27
C ASP A 51 -10.08 9.85 4.02
N ILE A 52 -8.90 9.21 4.09
CA ILE A 52 -8.00 9.01 2.95
C ILE A 52 -8.72 8.30 1.80
N ARG A 53 -9.49 7.24 2.09
CA ARG A 53 -10.25 6.52 1.07
C ARG A 53 -11.21 7.44 0.33
N THR A 54 -11.94 8.31 1.03
CA THR A 54 -12.90 9.23 0.38
C THR A 54 -12.21 10.25 -0.55
N ARG A 55 -10.94 10.55 -0.31
CA ARG A 55 -10.14 11.51 -1.09
C ARG A 55 -9.42 10.88 -2.28
N LEU A 56 -9.45 9.55 -2.45
CA LEU A 56 -8.85 8.84 -3.60
C LEU A 56 -9.32 9.35 -4.97
N VAL A 57 -10.50 9.97 -5.02
CA VAL A 57 -11.11 10.53 -6.23
C VAL A 57 -10.41 11.81 -6.68
N VAL A 58 -9.79 12.55 -5.75
CA VAL A 58 -9.23 13.87 -6.02
C VAL A 58 -7.84 13.72 -6.64
N LYS A 59 -7.74 14.13 -7.90
CA LYS A 59 -6.49 14.23 -8.62
C LYS A 59 -5.80 15.51 -8.15
N ASP A 60 -4.93 15.42 -7.15
CA ASP A 60 -4.22 16.61 -6.68
C ASP A 60 -2.73 16.41 -6.45
N GLU A 61 -1.99 17.46 -6.81
CA GLU A 61 -0.59 17.63 -6.48
C GLU A 61 -0.51 17.93 -4.97
N GLY A 62 -0.29 16.89 -4.16
CA GLY A 62 -0.23 17.06 -2.71
C GLY A 62 -0.81 15.91 -1.89
N PHE A 63 -1.45 14.93 -2.54
CA PHE A 63 -2.07 13.80 -1.83
C PHE A 63 -1.09 13.03 -0.92
N LEU A 64 0.20 12.96 -1.28
CA LEU A 64 1.24 12.32 -0.46
C LEU A 64 1.44 13.06 0.87
N SER A 65 1.41 14.40 0.84
CA SER A 65 1.53 15.25 2.03
C SER A 65 0.28 15.14 2.90
N GLU A 66 -0.92 15.11 2.29
CA GLU A 66 -2.17 14.90 3.03
C GLU A 66 -2.25 13.51 3.69
N LEU A 67 -1.85 12.48 2.94
CA LEU A 67 -1.73 11.11 3.42
C LEU A 67 -0.78 11.04 4.63
N GLN A 68 0.42 11.61 4.49
CA GLN A 68 1.40 11.64 5.55
C GLN A 68 0.88 12.43 6.75
N GLY A 69 0.31 13.62 6.55
CA GLY A 69 -0.22 14.46 7.63
C GLY A 69 -1.34 13.77 8.41
N SER A 70 -2.28 13.12 7.72
CA SER A 70 -3.40 12.40 8.35
C SER A 70 -2.91 11.22 9.19
N CYS A 71 -1.94 10.47 8.67
CA CYS A 71 -1.31 9.37 9.40
C CYS A 71 -0.50 9.85 10.61
N LEU A 72 0.25 10.95 10.49
CA LEU A 72 1.02 11.52 11.60
C LEU A 72 0.14 11.96 12.77
N GLN A 73 -1.05 12.50 12.49
CA GLN A 73 -2.04 12.85 13.52
C GLN A 73 -2.56 11.63 14.27
N ALA A 74 -2.64 10.47 13.60
CA ALA A 74 -2.99 9.19 14.22
C ALA A 74 -1.80 8.45 14.86
N GLY A 75 -0.61 9.06 14.82
CA GLY A 75 0.63 8.48 15.35
C GLY A 75 1.27 7.42 14.46
N VAL A 76 1.00 7.43 13.15
CA VAL A 76 1.62 6.55 12.15
C VAL A 76 2.54 7.37 11.24
N LYS A 77 3.82 6.99 11.17
CA LYS A 77 4.76 7.59 10.21
C LYS A 77 4.61 6.91 8.86
N VAL A 78 4.44 7.69 7.80
CA VAL A 78 4.46 7.19 6.42
C VAL A 78 5.61 7.87 5.69
N VAL A 79 6.51 7.08 5.11
CA VAL A 79 7.64 7.59 4.32
C VAL A 79 7.62 7.00 2.92
N PHE A 80 8.16 7.78 1.99
CA PHE A 80 8.18 7.49 0.57
C PHE A 80 9.64 7.31 0.14
N THR A 81 10.03 6.07 -0.17
CA THR A 81 11.42 5.73 -0.47
C THR A 81 11.51 5.09 -1.86
N PRO A 82 12.16 5.73 -2.83
CA PRO A 82 12.34 5.17 -4.16
C PRO A 82 12.88 3.73 -4.11
N CYS A 83 12.37 2.86 -4.97
CA CYS A 83 12.80 1.47 -5.02
C CYS A 83 14.29 1.38 -5.40
N LEU A 84 15.08 0.60 -4.65
CA LEU A 84 16.47 0.32 -5.03
C LEU A 84 16.54 -0.83 -6.04
N ARG A 85 17.53 -0.76 -6.94
CA ARG A 85 17.82 -1.88 -7.86
C ARG A 85 18.15 -3.12 -7.02
N LYS A 86 17.51 -4.25 -7.36
CA LYS A 86 17.58 -5.53 -6.62
C LYS A 86 16.89 -5.57 -5.24
N ALA A 87 16.14 -4.52 -4.85
CA ALA A 87 15.21 -4.54 -3.73
C ALA A 87 13.78 -4.23 -4.22
N PRO A 88 13.17 -5.09 -5.05
CA PRO A 88 11.83 -4.89 -5.57
C PRO A 88 10.79 -5.12 -4.45
N LEU A 89 10.61 -4.14 -3.58
CA LEU A 89 9.61 -4.09 -2.51
C LEU A 89 8.57 -3.03 -2.87
N ASN A 90 7.28 -3.32 -2.71
CA ASN A 90 6.24 -2.30 -2.83
C ASN A 90 6.09 -1.53 -1.51
N GLY A 91 6.16 -2.24 -0.38
CA GLY A 91 5.97 -1.67 0.95
C GLY A 91 6.67 -2.45 2.06
N SER A 92 6.69 -1.83 3.24
CA SER A 92 6.99 -2.50 4.51
C SER A 92 6.32 -1.79 5.67
N THR A 93 6.04 -2.55 6.73
CA THR A 93 5.46 -2.08 7.99
C THR A 93 6.30 -2.56 9.15
N ARG A 94 6.66 -1.63 10.04
CA ARG A 94 7.44 -1.95 11.25
C ARG A 94 7.17 -0.99 12.37
N TRP A 95 7.38 -1.44 13.60
CA TRP A 95 7.31 -0.61 14.79
C TRP A 95 8.72 -0.07 15.12
N MET A 96 8.84 1.25 15.24
CA MET A 96 10.03 1.95 15.72
C MET A 96 9.72 2.42 17.15
N ASN A 97 10.12 1.63 18.14
CA ASN A 97 9.62 1.75 19.52
C ASN A 97 8.08 1.65 19.54
N ASP A 98 7.38 2.66 20.07
CA ASP A 98 5.91 2.71 20.12
C ASP A 98 5.26 3.38 18.89
N THR A 99 6.05 3.76 17.88
CA THR A 99 5.55 4.44 16.68
C THR A 99 5.60 3.51 15.46
N PRO A 100 4.44 3.16 14.85
CA PRO A 100 4.42 2.40 13.61
C PRO A 100 4.91 3.25 12.43
N LEU A 101 5.62 2.58 11.51
CA LEU A 101 6.21 3.14 10.31
C LEU A 101 5.76 2.30 9.10
N ILE A 102 5.06 2.94 8.18
CA ILE A 102 4.80 2.46 6.84
C ILE A 102 5.85 3.08 5.92
N GLN A 103 6.54 2.26 5.14
CA GLN A 103 7.45 2.72 4.10
C GLN A 103 6.96 2.20 2.75
N LEU A 104 6.65 3.11 1.84
CA LEU A 104 6.15 2.81 0.50
C LEU A 104 7.21 3.13 -0.55
N SER A 105 7.28 2.31 -1.59
CA SER A 105 8.12 2.57 -2.76
C SER A 105 7.31 3.05 -3.96
N ASP A 106 8.02 3.56 -4.96
CA ASP A 106 7.48 3.92 -6.27
C ASP A 106 7.50 2.74 -7.25
N ARG A 107 7.66 1.50 -6.76
CA ARG A 107 7.73 0.31 -7.60
C ARG A 107 6.47 0.22 -8.46
N PHE A 108 6.67 -0.06 -9.75
CA PHE A 108 5.66 -0.04 -10.82
C PHE A 108 5.05 1.33 -11.18
N LYS A 109 5.32 2.41 -10.43
CA LYS A 109 4.84 3.77 -10.69
C LYS A 109 3.37 3.80 -11.07
N ARG A 110 2.53 3.15 -10.25
CA ARG A 110 1.11 2.94 -10.53
C ARG A 110 0.28 3.28 -9.31
N ASN A 111 -0.62 4.24 -9.47
CA ASN A 111 -1.53 4.68 -8.42
C ASN A 111 -2.40 3.55 -7.84
N ASP A 112 -2.85 2.58 -8.64
CA ASP A 112 -3.64 1.46 -8.11
C ASP A 112 -2.83 0.53 -7.20
N ILE A 113 -1.57 0.24 -7.58
CA ILE A 113 -0.64 -0.56 -6.77
C ILE A 113 -0.24 0.20 -5.51
N PHE A 114 0.03 1.51 -5.63
CA PHE A 114 0.34 2.36 -4.49
C PHE A 114 -0.76 2.31 -3.43
N TRP A 115 -2.02 2.50 -3.83
CA TRP A 115 -3.14 2.52 -2.89
C TRP A 115 -3.37 1.14 -2.27
N PHE A 116 -3.29 0.07 -3.07
CA PHE A 116 -3.36 -1.29 -2.53
C PHE A 116 -2.28 -1.54 -1.48
N THR A 117 -1.03 -1.19 -1.81
CA THR A 117 0.11 -1.35 -0.91
C THR A 117 -0.09 -0.56 0.37
N PHE A 118 -0.50 0.72 0.29
CA PHE A 118 -0.74 1.53 1.48
C PHE A 118 -1.77 0.91 2.44
N PHE A 119 -2.93 0.49 1.93
CA PHE A 119 -3.95 -0.13 2.79
C PHE A 119 -3.53 -1.52 3.30
N HIS A 120 -2.73 -2.26 2.54
CA HIS A 120 -2.14 -3.53 2.97
C HIS A 120 -1.19 -3.31 4.15
N GLU A 121 -0.27 -2.36 4.04
CA GLU A 121 0.64 -1.98 5.13
C GLU A 121 -0.11 -1.44 6.36
N ALA A 122 -1.17 -0.65 6.15
CA ALA A 122 -2.04 -0.20 7.23
C ALA A 122 -2.74 -1.35 7.95
N ALA A 123 -3.11 -2.42 7.24
CA ALA A 123 -3.72 -3.60 7.83
C ALA A 123 -2.79 -4.29 8.84
N HIS A 124 -1.49 -4.37 8.52
CA HIS A 124 -0.49 -4.94 9.42
C HIS A 124 -0.42 -4.19 10.76
N ILE A 125 -0.54 -2.86 10.74
CA ILE A 125 -0.60 -2.04 11.96
C ILE A 125 -1.88 -2.31 12.77
N LEU A 126 -3.02 -2.45 12.08
CA LEU A 126 -4.34 -2.57 12.73
C LEU A 126 -4.66 -3.97 13.26
N LYS A 127 -4.19 -5.00 12.56
CA LYS A 127 -4.61 -6.39 12.77
C LYS A 127 -3.56 -7.24 13.48
N HIS A 128 -2.29 -6.87 13.43
CA HIS A 128 -1.19 -7.71 13.93
C HIS A 128 -0.46 -7.05 15.10
N ASN A 129 0.41 -7.81 15.77
CA ASN A 129 0.93 -7.42 17.07
C ASN A 129 1.99 -6.33 16.98
N LYS A 130 2.06 -5.48 18.02
CA LYS A 130 3.18 -4.55 18.23
C LYS A 130 4.47 -5.37 18.35
N GLY A 131 5.45 -5.09 17.48
CA GLY A 131 6.72 -5.81 17.41
C GLY A 131 6.83 -6.81 16.26
N ASP A 132 5.71 -7.12 15.58
CA ASP A 132 5.79 -7.82 14.31
C ASP A 132 6.42 -6.91 13.23
N PHE A 133 7.20 -7.53 12.36
CA PHE A 133 7.91 -6.88 11.27
C PHE A 133 7.43 -7.47 9.95
N PHE A 134 6.81 -6.63 9.12
CA PHE A 134 6.21 -7.05 7.86
C PHE A 134 6.96 -6.40 6.70
N ILE A 135 7.37 -7.24 5.76
CA ILE A 135 7.87 -6.83 4.46
C ILE A 135 7.26 -7.81 3.47
N GLU A 136 6.74 -7.26 2.39
CA GLU A 136 6.18 -8.01 1.28
C GLU A 136 7.08 -9.19 0.86
N GLY A 137 6.58 -10.41 1.10
CA GLY A 137 7.23 -11.67 0.75
C GLY A 137 8.40 -12.08 1.65
N LEU A 138 8.44 -11.63 2.91
CA LEU A 138 9.44 -12.05 3.91
C LEU A 138 8.97 -13.08 4.95
N ASP A 139 7.69 -13.43 5.08
CA ASP A 139 7.28 -14.55 5.95
C ASP A 139 6.46 -15.61 5.20
N TYR A 140 7.11 -16.75 4.93
CA TYR A 140 6.51 -17.92 4.27
C TYR A 140 5.93 -18.94 5.25
N SER A 141 5.97 -18.67 6.56
CA SER A 141 5.34 -19.52 7.57
C SER A 141 3.82 -19.58 7.38
N CYS A 142 3.17 -20.58 7.96
CA CYS A 142 1.72 -20.67 7.91
C CYS A 142 1.04 -19.47 8.61
N ASP A 143 1.67 -18.91 9.64
CA ASP A 143 1.17 -17.71 10.32
C ASP A 143 1.37 -16.46 9.45
N GLY A 144 2.56 -16.28 8.89
CA GLY A 144 2.87 -15.20 7.94
C GLY A 144 1.89 -15.18 6.76
N LYS A 145 1.66 -16.31 6.10
CA LYS A 145 0.70 -16.42 5.00
C LYS A 145 -0.73 -16.03 5.39
N LYS A 146 -1.16 -16.33 6.63
CA LYS A 146 -2.47 -15.90 7.12
C LYS A 146 -2.52 -14.39 7.32
N LYS A 147 -1.48 -13.81 7.93
CA LYS A 147 -1.36 -12.36 8.13
C LYS A 147 -1.34 -11.59 6.81
N GLU A 148 -0.59 -12.05 5.82
CA GLU A 148 -0.57 -11.47 4.46
C GLU A 148 -1.96 -11.55 3.81
N ALA A 149 -2.65 -12.69 3.91
CA ALA A 149 -4.01 -12.84 3.35
C ALA A 149 -5.04 -11.94 4.06
N GLU A 150 -4.90 -11.71 5.36
CA GLU A 150 -5.73 -10.76 6.11
C GLU A 150 -5.46 -9.30 5.70
N ALA A 151 -4.20 -8.97 5.43
CA ALA A 151 -3.79 -7.66 4.94
C ALA A 151 -4.31 -7.39 3.53
N ASP A 152 -4.18 -8.37 2.64
CA ASP A 152 -4.76 -8.33 1.30
C ASP A 152 -6.28 -8.15 1.35
N ALA A 153 -6.98 -8.97 2.14
CA ALA A 153 -8.43 -8.88 2.28
C ALA A 153 -8.89 -7.52 2.83
N PHE A 154 -8.11 -6.93 3.75
CA PHE A 154 -8.39 -5.60 4.28
C PHE A 154 -8.20 -4.51 3.21
N ALA A 155 -7.05 -4.52 2.52
CA ALA A 155 -6.77 -3.58 1.43
C ALA A 155 -7.83 -3.67 0.33
N GLU A 156 -8.24 -4.90 0.00
CA GLU A 156 -9.30 -5.14 -0.96
C GLU A 156 -10.63 -4.53 -0.54
N GLU A 157 -11.08 -4.80 0.69
CA GLU A 157 -12.35 -4.29 1.21
C GLU A 157 -12.36 -2.76 1.36
N CYS A 158 -11.24 -2.17 1.78
CA CYS A 158 -11.08 -0.72 1.90
C CYS A 158 -11.23 -0.03 0.54
N LEU A 159 -10.61 -0.57 -0.50
CA LEU A 159 -10.60 0.06 -1.82
C LEU A 159 -11.91 -0.13 -2.59
N ILE A 160 -12.42 -1.36 -2.59
CA ILE A 160 -13.69 -1.73 -3.22
C ILE A 160 -14.37 -2.76 -2.33
N SER A 161 -15.44 -2.34 -1.66
CA SER A 161 -16.17 -3.23 -0.75
C SER A 161 -16.68 -4.47 -1.49
N ARG A 162 -16.85 -5.61 -0.80
CA ARG A 162 -17.48 -6.81 -1.40
C ARG A 162 -18.85 -6.51 -2.01
N LYS A 163 -19.60 -5.57 -1.43
CA LYS A 163 -20.90 -5.13 -1.96
C LYS A 163 -20.74 -4.42 -3.30
N ASP A 164 -19.80 -3.49 -3.39
CA ASP A 164 -19.51 -2.75 -4.62
C ASP A 164 -18.91 -3.68 -5.68
N GLU A 165 -18.01 -4.58 -5.29
CA GLU A 165 -17.45 -5.59 -6.20
C GLU A 165 -18.55 -6.46 -6.82
N LYS A 166 -19.51 -6.93 -6.03
CA LYS A 166 -20.68 -7.66 -6.58
C LYS A 166 -21.50 -6.83 -7.56
N LEU A 167 -21.55 -5.51 -7.41
CA LEU A 167 -22.21 -4.62 -8.38
C LEU A 167 -21.36 -4.45 -9.64
N LEU A 168 -20.04 -4.28 -9.49
CA LEU A 168 -19.08 -4.19 -10.58
C LEU A 168 -19.15 -5.41 -11.49
N LEU A 169 -19.16 -6.61 -10.90
CA LEU A 169 -19.15 -7.88 -11.63
C LEU A 169 -20.47 -8.20 -12.36
N LYS A 170 -21.55 -7.46 -12.09
CA LYS A 170 -22.80 -7.59 -12.85
C LYS A 170 -22.77 -6.84 -14.19
N HIS A 171 -21.79 -5.97 -14.41
CA HIS A 171 -21.63 -5.29 -15.68
C HIS A 171 -21.15 -6.26 -16.76
N ARG A 172 -21.71 -6.12 -17.97
CA ARG A 172 -21.39 -6.98 -19.12
C ARG A 172 -20.16 -6.51 -19.89
N LEU A 173 -19.85 -5.22 -19.81
CA LEU A 173 -18.74 -4.57 -20.49
C LEU A 173 -17.93 -3.75 -19.48
N TYR A 174 -16.63 -3.65 -19.72
CA TYR A 174 -15.68 -2.89 -18.92
C TYR A 174 -14.99 -1.84 -19.80
N GLU A 175 -15.79 -1.06 -20.52
CA GLU A 175 -15.29 0.06 -21.31
C GLU A 175 -14.83 1.19 -20.40
N LYS A 176 -14.11 2.16 -20.98
CA LYS A 176 -13.52 3.27 -20.23
C LYS A 176 -14.58 4.01 -19.40
N GLU A 177 -15.69 4.35 -20.04
CA GLU A 177 -16.80 5.11 -19.47
C GLU A 177 -17.52 4.30 -18.37
N ASP A 178 -17.58 2.98 -18.50
CA ASP A 178 -18.15 2.10 -17.47
C ASP A 178 -17.31 2.13 -16.20
N ILE A 179 -15.98 2.02 -16.34
CA ILE A 179 -15.02 2.03 -15.24
C ILE A 179 -15.03 3.40 -14.54
N GLU A 180 -15.01 4.50 -15.30
CA GLU A 180 -15.07 5.86 -14.76
C GLU A 180 -16.37 6.11 -13.99
N ARG A 181 -17.51 5.73 -14.59
CA ARG A 181 -18.83 5.89 -13.96
C ARG A 181 -18.94 5.06 -12.68
N PHE A 182 -18.44 3.83 -12.69
CA PHE A 182 -18.43 2.98 -11.50
C PHE A 182 -17.52 3.54 -10.41
N ALA A 183 -16.30 3.96 -10.76
CA ALA A 183 -15.35 4.55 -9.82
C ALA A 183 -15.93 5.80 -9.14
N LYS A 184 -16.56 6.70 -9.91
CA LYS A 184 -17.27 7.87 -9.39
C LYS A 184 -18.41 7.49 -8.44
N LYS A 185 -19.20 6.46 -8.77
CA LYS A 185 -20.33 6.00 -7.96
C LYS A 185 -19.90 5.53 -6.57
N ILE A 186 -18.75 4.86 -6.46
CA ILE A 186 -18.27 4.30 -5.18
C ILE A 186 -17.22 5.17 -4.49
N GLY A 187 -16.91 6.34 -5.06
CA GLY A 187 -15.93 7.28 -4.50
C GLY A 187 -14.50 6.74 -4.52
N THR A 188 -14.03 6.19 -5.63
CA THR A 188 -12.64 5.73 -5.80
C THR A 188 -12.03 6.20 -7.13
N HIS A 189 -10.72 5.97 -7.32
CA HIS A 189 -10.04 6.29 -8.57
C HIS A 189 -10.29 5.20 -9.64
N PRO A 190 -10.52 5.55 -10.93
CA PRO A 190 -10.71 4.56 -12.02
C PRO A 190 -9.59 3.52 -12.12
N ALA A 191 -8.35 3.91 -11.78
CA ALA A 191 -7.20 3.01 -11.72
C ALA A 191 -7.41 1.85 -10.73
N VAL A 192 -8.02 2.10 -9.56
CA VAL A 192 -8.27 1.06 -8.55
C VAL A 192 -9.28 0.04 -9.07
N VAL A 193 -10.32 0.51 -9.77
CA VAL A 193 -11.32 -0.36 -10.41
C VAL A 193 -10.68 -1.18 -11.53
N ALA A 194 -9.91 -0.55 -12.42
CA ALA A 194 -9.20 -1.24 -13.49
C ALA A 194 -8.18 -2.25 -12.94
N GLY A 195 -7.45 -1.89 -11.89
CA GLY A 195 -6.51 -2.77 -11.19
C GLY A 195 -7.22 -4.00 -10.62
N ARG A 196 -8.37 -3.82 -9.96
CA ARG A 196 -9.20 -4.91 -9.44
C ARG A 196 -9.67 -5.86 -10.54
N LEU A 197 -10.21 -5.31 -11.63
CA LEU A 197 -10.70 -6.11 -12.76
C LEU A 197 -9.57 -6.89 -13.43
N ALA A 198 -8.40 -6.26 -13.60
CA ALA A 198 -7.23 -6.89 -14.18
C ALA A 198 -6.68 -8.02 -13.28
N ASN A 199 -6.65 -7.81 -11.96
CA ASN A 199 -6.24 -8.84 -10.99
C ASN A 199 -7.16 -10.07 -11.04
N LYS A 200 -8.45 -9.87 -11.30
CA LYS A 200 -9.43 -10.97 -11.50
C LYS A 200 -9.42 -11.59 -12.91
N GLY A 201 -8.56 -11.11 -13.81
CA GLY A 201 -8.48 -11.60 -15.20
C GLY A 201 -9.67 -11.21 -16.09
N LEU A 202 -10.49 -10.24 -15.66
CA LEU A 202 -11.69 -9.81 -16.41
C LEU A 202 -11.36 -8.81 -17.52
N ILE A 203 -10.23 -8.10 -17.38
CA ILE A 203 -9.66 -7.24 -18.42
C ILE A 203 -8.15 -7.51 -18.52
N LYS A 204 -7.56 -7.17 -19.67
CA LYS A 204 -6.10 -7.23 -19.84
C LYS A 204 -5.43 -6.18 -18.94
N HIS A 205 -4.30 -6.51 -18.33
CA HIS A 205 -3.51 -5.55 -17.53
C HIS A 205 -3.12 -4.28 -18.30
N SER A 206 -2.95 -4.36 -19.62
CA SER A 206 -2.64 -3.21 -20.47
C SER A 206 -3.80 -2.22 -20.62
N LEU A 207 -5.05 -2.64 -20.33
CA LEU A 207 -6.24 -1.84 -20.60
C LEU A 207 -6.31 -0.57 -19.74
N GLY A 208 -5.93 -0.66 -18.46
CA GLY A 208 -5.88 0.54 -17.60
C GLY A 208 -4.83 1.57 -18.03
N ARG A 209 -3.76 1.13 -18.72
CA ARG A 209 -2.79 2.03 -19.36
C ARG A 209 -3.36 2.62 -20.65
N PHE A 210 -4.00 1.80 -21.47
CA PHE A 210 -4.66 2.22 -22.70
C PHE A 210 -5.74 3.29 -22.45
N TYR A 211 -6.56 3.11 -21.41
CA TYR A 211 -7.55 4.10 -20.98
C TYR A 211 -6.98 5.31 -20.23
N GLY A 212 -5.68 5.30 -19.93
CA GLY A 212 -4.98 6.40 -19.26
C GLY A 212 -5.25 6.53 -17.76
N PHE A 213 -5.80 5.50 -17.12
CA PHE A 213 -6.11 5.47 -15.69
C PHE A 213 -4.86 5.35 -14.82
N TYR A 214 -3.90 4.54 -15.24
CA TYR A 214 -2.66 4.36 -14.51
C TYR A 214 -1.77 5.59 -14.68
N LYS A 215 -1.53 6.28 -13.55
CA LYS A 215 -0.64 7.43 -13.47
C LYS A 215 0.59 7.07 -12.65
N ASN A 216 1.71 7.68 -13.02
CA ASN A 216 2.94 7.59 -12.26
C ASN A 216 2.76 8.28 -10.92
N VAL A 217 3.06 7.55 -9.84
CA VAL A 217 3.26 8.14 -8.52
C VAL A 217 4.75 8.41 -8.41
N GLU A 218 5.14 9.68 -8.52
CA GLU A 218 6.53 10.10 -8.33
C GLU A 218 6.75 10.45 -6.87
N LEU A 219 7.57 9.64 -6.20
CA LEU A 219 8.01 9.93 -4.85
C LEU A 219 9.20 10.88 -4.93
N LYS A 220 9.01 12.14 -4.55
CA LYS A 220 10.12 13.07 -4.33
C LYS A 220 10.81 12.62 -3.03
N GLY A 221 12.00 12.04 -3.18
CA GLY A 221 12.82 11.54 -2.08
C GLY A 221 13.48 12.63 -1.26
#